data_AF-A0A9W7G5W1-F1
#
_entry.id   AF-A0A9W7G5W1-F1
#
_cell.length_a   1.000
_cell.length_b   1.000
_cell.length_c   1.000
_cell.angle_alpha   90.00
_cell.angle_beta   90.00
_cell.angle_gamma   90.00
#
_symmetry.space_group_name_H-M   'P 1'
#
loop_
_entity.id
_entity.type
_entity.pdbx_description
1 polymer ?
#
loop_
_entity_poly.entity_id
_entity_poly.type
_entity_poly.pdbx_seq_one_letter_code
_entity_poly.pdbx_strand_id
1 'polypeptide(L)'
;MKSTTITSHEESLILANTNALLKSVGVAAKPISRFAELRKSASSMFVAIFEAMFQVRLKGIIRKPSQVKDYEHNAQAVIDALGSSILNMDLSHISGSSIVKGDAHAIMNLVDIFVGISEVWLKRRFQNDALGRTRLGGKSRGKSNAKPAAKKGKKKVPKLDVAKASENLERPKTARTSAELHESIAGIASEFPGMWRSLSERGTVRTGDSGASNKKLSRFELAEKRITEQRDAKQKSDYRRLLKDRLVALKRKDILEAKKQNFRKKGALHAERVRGIKIKQQSEKLRRQQLSFRLKRQNQVEIRMRKLNLSMIRSLHSTKREQEVDDAMKLKALKSEGGARALALDDFFAERLSMAESAMQIQESERSQALRAQEAQVRKLLRDLATDAKARVERQMEKAAELEDEQLRRTSEATLALAQVIGVEDWEGIYKDRFMTPLVSEVQKVEKGMAIGKGGKKLGKKKREAGRTTRMRQLRAAYGGRV
;
A
#
# COMPACT_ATOMS: atom_id res chain seq x y z
N MET A 1 -34.94 -20.59 10.94
CA MET A 1 -33.95 -19.64 10.38
C MET A 1 -34.13 -18.31 11.08
N LYS A 2 -33.20 -17.93 11.96
CA LYS A 2 -33.27 -16.67 12.69
C LYS A 2 -33.02 -15.53 11.69
N SER A 3 -34.04 -14.75 11.39
CA SER A 3 -33.86 -13.43 10.79
C SER A 3 -33.09 -12.61 11.81
N THR A 4 -31.78 -12.48 11.63
CA THR A 4 -30.96 -11.56 12.40
C THR A 4 -31.49 -10.18 12.09
N THR A 5 -32.27 -9.61 13.00
CA THR A 5 -32.74 -8.24 12.89
C THR A 5 -31.52 -7.34 13.01
N ILE A 6 -31.02 -6.91 11.86
CA ILE A 6 -29.91 -5.95 11.74
C ILE A 6 -30.30 -4.71 12.53
N THR A 7 -29.38 -4.19 13.32
CA THR A 7 -29.64 -2.99 14.10
C THR A 7 -29.62 -1.76 13.20
N SER A 8 -30.45 -0.75 13.49
CA SER A 8 -30.44 0.55 12.77
C SER A 8 -29.04 1.18 12.70
N HIS A 9 -28.20 0.90 13.71
CA HIS A 9 -26.81 1.34 13.75
C HIS A 9 -25.94 0.71 12.67
N GLU A 10 -26.06 -0.61 12.44
CA GLU A 10 -25.30 -1.33 11.42
C GLU A 10 -25.67 -0.86 10.01
N GLU A 11 -26.96 -0.64 9.73
CA GLU A 11 -27.39 -0.07 8.44
C GLU A 11 -26.77 1.30 8.18
N SER A 12 -26.73 2.16 9.20
CA SER A 12 -26.10 3.48 9.11
C SER A 12 -24.60 3.38 8.84
N LEU A 13 -23.91 2.41 9.45
CA LEU A 13 -22.48 2.19 9.24
C LEU A 13 -22.21 1.71 7.81
N ILE A 14 -23.00 0.76 7.30
CA ILE A 14 -22.88 0.26 5.91
C ILE A 14 -23.06 1.40 4.92
N LEU A 15 -24.08 2.25 5.13
CA LEU A 15 -24.33 3.41 4.27
C LEU A 15 -23.18 4.41 4.29
N ALA A 16 -22.62 4.70 5.47
CA ALA A 16 -21.48 5.61 5.60
C ALA A 16 -20.25 5.07 4.84
N ASN A 17 -19.91 3.79 5.05
CA ASN A 17 -18.77 3.15 4.40
C ASN A 17 -18.96 3.06 2.87
N THR A 18 -20.17 2.70 2.43
CA THR A 18 -20.50 2.62 1.00
C THR A 18 -20.38 3.98 0.32
N ASN A 19 -20.92 5.04 0.94
CA ASN A 19 -20.83 6.39 0.38
C ASN A 19 -19.38 6.92 0.36
N ALA A 20 -18.57 6.59 1.38
CA ALA A 20 -17.16 6.91 1.40
C ALA A 20 -16.40 6.21 0.25
N LEU A 21 -16.67 4.92 0.03
CA LEU A 21 -16.11 4.15 -1.07
C LEU A 21 -16.52 4.72 -2.45
N LEU A 22 -17.81 5.02 -2.64
CA LEU A 22 -18.28 5.59 -3.91
C LEU A 22 -17.62 6.93 -4.23
N LYS A 23 -17.36 7.74 -3.20
CA LYS A 23 -16.66 9.03 -3.32
C LYS A 23 -15.18 8.85 -3.61
N SER A 24 -14.51 7.87 -3.00
CA SER A 24 -13.08 7.61 -3.24
C SER A 24 -12.81 7.07 -4.64
N VAL A 25 -13.72 6.23 -5.17
CA VAL A 25 -13.64 5.67 -6.52
C VAL A 25 -14.11 6.66 -7.58
N GLY A 26 -15.00 7.60 -7.23
CA GLY A 26 -15.50 8.63 -8.14
C GLY A 26 -16.67 8.17 -9.03
N VAL A 27 -17.46 7.20 -8.56
CA VAL A 27 -18.56 6.58 -9.33
C VAL A 27 -19.92 7.27 -9.09
N ALA A 28 -20.17 7.77 -7.88
CA ALA A 28 -21.47 8.36 -7.55
C ALA A 28 -21.39 9.89 -7.35
N ALA A 29 -22.34 10.60 -7.98
CA ALA A 29 -22.56 12.03 -7.75
C ALA A 29 -23.50 12.32 -6.58
N LYS A 30 -24.30 11.33 -6.14
CA LYS A 30 -25.29 11.47 -5.06
C LYS A 30 -25.08 10.39 -3.99
N PRO A 31 -25.08 10.74 -2.70
CA PRO A 31 -24.97 9.77 -1.61
C PRO A 31 -26.28 8.98 -1.45
N ILE A 32 -26.18 7.68 -1.17
CA ILE A 32 -27.29 6.79 -0.86
C ILE A 32 -27.75 7.10 0.56
N SER A 33 -29.04 7.43 0.73
CA SER A 33 -29.55 7.93 2.03
C SER A 33 -30.26 6.86 2.87
N ARG A 34 -30.73 5.77 2.23
CA ARG A 34 -31.51 4.72 2.90
C ARG A 34 -30.98 3.34 2.53
N PHE A 35 -30.99 2.41 3.47
CA PHE A 35 -30.51 1.04 3.24
C PHE A 35 -31.36 0.31 2.18
N ALA A 36 -32.67 0.58 2.13
CA ALA A 36 -33.56 0.05 1.09
C ALA A 36 -33.16 0.49 -0.33
N GLU A 37 -32.57 1.68 -0.50
CA GLU A 37 -32.05 2.18 -1.79
C GLU A 37 -30.73 1.48 -2.14
N LEU A 38 -29.86 1.27 -1.15
CA LEU A 38 -28.65 0.49 -1.29
C LEU A 38 -28.97 -0.93 -1.78
N ARG A 39 -29.91 -1.63 -1.12
CA ARG A 39 -30.32 -2.99 -1.51
C ARG A 39 -30.77 -3.08 -2.97
N LYS A 40 -31.55 -2.10 -3.45
CA LYS A 40 -32.05 -2.08 -4.84
C LYS A 40 -30.95 -1.81 -5.85
N SER A 41 -29.90 -1.08 -5.46
CA SER A 41 -28.82 -0.66 -6.36
C SER A 41 -27.52 -1.46 -6.19
N ALA A 42 -27.42 -2.33 -5.17
CA ALA A 42 -26.18 -3.01 -4.77
C ALA A 42 -25.46 -3.73 -5.92
N SER A 43 -26.16 -4.57 -6.68
CA SER A 43 -25.57 -5.31 -7.81
C SER A 43 -24.96 -4.36 -8.86
N SER A 44 -25.75 -3.39 -9.36
CA SER A 44 -25.28 -2.41 -10.34
C SER A 44 -24.16 -1.50 -9.79
N MET A 45 -24.23 -1.17 -8.51
CA MET A 45 -23.24 -0.36 -7.82
C MET A 45 -21.88 -1.06 -7.76
N PHE A 46 -21.82 -2.34 -7.37
CA PHE A 46 -20.57 -3.08 -7.31
C PHE A 46 -19.93 -3.29 -8.68
N VAL A 47 -20.74 -3.52 -9.73
CA VAL A 47 -20.24 -3.53 -11.11
C VAL A 47 -19.59 -2.18 -11.46
N ALA A 48 -20.27 -1.06 -11.17
CA ALA A 48 -19.75 0.26 -11.47
C ALA A 48 -18.45 0.60 -10.70
N ILE A 49 -18.38 0.22 -9.42
CA ILE A 49 -17.17 0.35 -8.59
C ILE A 49 -16.04 -0.45 -9.20
N PHE A 50 -16.25 -1.73 -9.52
CA PHE A 50 -15.23 -2.58 -10.11
C PHE A 50 -14.69 -2.00 -11.42
N GLU A 51 -15.58 -1.64 -12.36
CA GLU A 51 -15.16 -1.11 -13.67
C GLU A 51 -14.42 0.22 -13.55
N ALA A 52 -14.80 1.08 -12.59
CA ALA A 52 -14.13 2.36 -12.36
C ALA A 52 -12.76 2.19 -11.68
N MET A 53 -12.65 1.31 -10.69
CA MET A 53 -11.38 1.06 -9.98
C MET A 53 -10.33 0.45 -10.92
N PHE A 54 -10.71 -0.56 -11.70
CA PHE A 54 -9.77 -1.30 -12.53
C PHE A 54 -9.67 -0.78 -13.97
N GLN A 55 -10.52 0.16 -14.38
CA GLN A 55 -10.62 0.67 -15.76
C GLN A 55 -10.83 -0.43 -16.80
N VAL A 56 -11.50 -1.51 -16.40
CA VAL A 56 -11.79 -2.70 -17.22
C VAL A 56 -13.30 -2.91 -17.30
N ARG A 57 -13.81 -3.30 -18.47
CA ARG A 57 -15.19 -3.75 -18.63
C ARG A 57 -15.29 -5.23 -18.24
N LEU A 58 -16.13 -5.55 -17.27
CA LEU A 58 -16.38 -6.94 -16.88
C LEU A 58 -17.11 -7.68 -18.01
N LYS A 59 -16.58 -8.85 -18.39
CA LYS A 59 -17.20 -9.74 -19.38
C LYS A 59 -18.39 -10.46 -18.74
N GLY A 60 -19.45 -10.70 -19.51
CA GLY A 60 -20.62 -11.46 -19.04
C GLY A 60 -21.63 -10.68 -18.19
N ILE A 61 -21.44 -9.37 -17.98
CA ILE A 61 -22.40 -8.51 -17.28
C ILE A 61 -23.61 -8.19 -18.17
N ILE A 62 -24.81 -8.43 -17.65
CA ILE A 62 -26.10 -8.07 -18.25
C ILE A 62 -26.34 -6.57 -17.97
N ARG A 63 -26.20 -5.72 -18.99
CA ARG A 63 -26.26 -4.24 -18.85
C ARG A 63 -27.66 -3.67 -18.65
N LYS A 64 -28.69 -4.43 -19.04
CA LYS A 64 -30.10 -4.09 -18.85
C LYS A 64 -30.76 -5.24 -18.08
N PRO A 65 -30.42 -5.42 -16.79
CA PRO A 65 -31.02 -6.47 -15.99
C PRO A 65 -32.52 -6.23 -15.86
N SER A 66 -33.30 -7.28 -16.07
CA SER A 66 -34.77 -7.24 -16.08
C SER A 66 -35.37 -8.12 -15.00
N GLN A 67 -34.67 -9.20 -14.64
CA GLN A 67 -35.08 -10.17 -13.63
C GLN A 67 -34.12 -10.16 -12.45
N VAL A 68 -34.60 -10.60 -11.28
CA VAL A 68 -33.77 -10.74 -10.07
C VAL A 68 -32.52 -11.59 -10.33
N LYS A 69 -32.68 -12.68 -11.10
CA LYS A 69 -31.57 -13.56 -11.52
C LYS A 69 -30.47 -12.83 -12.30
N ASP A 70 -30.83 -11.82 -13.09
CA ASP A 70 -29.84 -11.02 -13.83
C ASP A 70 -28.95 -10.20 -12.87
N TYR A 71 -29.56 -9.66 -11.81
CA TYR A 71 -28.82 -8.94 -10.77
C TYR A 71 -27.95 -9.88 -9.94
N GLU A 72 -28.42 -11.09 -9.64
CA GLU A 72 -27.66 -12.11 -8.92
C GLU A 72 -26.44 -12.54 -9.73
N HIS A 73 -26.63 -12.82 -11.02
CA HIS A 73 -25.57 -13.13 -11.97
C HIS A 73 -24.53 -12.01 -12.05
N ASN A 74 -24.97 -10.76 -12.20
CA ASN A 74 -24.07 -9.61 -12.25
C ASN A 74 -23.25 -9.44 -10.96
N ALA A 75 -23.88 -9.63 -9.79
CA ALA A 75 -23.18 -9.54 -8.51
C ALA A 75 -22.18 -10.70 -8.36
N GLN A 76 -22.56 -11.92 -8.74
CA GLN A 76 -21.67 -13.08 -8.70
C GLN A 76 -20.46 -12.90 -9.61
N ALA A 77 -20.65 -12.39 -10.83
CA ALA A 77 -19.55 -12.10 -11.75
C ALA A 77 -18.52 -11.11 -11.17
N VAL A 78 -18.96 -10.14 -10.36
CA VAL A 78 -18.04 -9.23 -9.64
C VAL A 78 -17.28 -9.98 -8.55
N ILE A 79 -17.96 -10.81 -7.75
CA ILE A 79 -17.36 -11.61 -6.68
C ILE A 79 -16.31 -12.58 -7.26
N ASP A 80 -16.67 -13.30 -8.32
CA ASP A 80 -15.79 -14.26 -8.99
C ASP A 80 -14.57 -13.55 -9.59
N ALA A 81 -14.76 -12.38 -10.22
CA ALA A 81 -13.65 -11.59 -10.75
C ALA A 81 -12.73 -11.07 -9.64
N LEU A 82 -13.27 -10.64 -8.50
CA LEU A 82 -12.47 -10.22 -7.35
C LEU A 82 -11.65 -11.39 -6.77
N GLY A 83 -12.32 -12.51 -6.50
CA GLY A 83 -11.71 -13.69 -5.88
C GLY A 83 -10.63 -14.31 -6.77
N SER A 84 -10.94 -14.52 -8.05
CA SER A 84 -10.03 -15.21 -9.00
C SER A 84 -8.96 -14.31 -9.61
N SER A 85 -9.26 -13.04 -9.90
CA SER A 85 -8.37 -12.21 -10.74
C SER A 85 -7.59 -11.16 -9.96
N ILE A 86 -8.09 -10.74 -8.78
CA ILE A 86 -7.48 -9.65 -8.01
C ILE A 86 -6.87 -10.16 -6.71
N LEU A 87 -7.62 -10.94 -5.93
CA LEU A 87 -7.23 -11.35 -4.58
C LEU A 87 -6.58 -12.73 -4.52
N ASN A 88 -6.88 -13.62 -5.48
CA ASN A 88 -6.55 -15.05 -5.40
C ASN A 88 -7.00 -15.69 -4.08
N MET A 89 -8.21 -15.34 -3.62
CA MET A 89 -8.81 -15.80 -2.37
C MET A 89 -10.22 -16.33 -2.61
N ASP A 90 -10.63 -17.30 -1.81
CA ASP A 90 -12.00 -17.80 -1.84
C ASP A 90 -12.96 -16.82 -1.16
N LEU A 91 -13.98 -16.40 -1.89
CA LEU A 91 -15.06 -15.50 -1.44
C LEU A 91 -16.40 -16.23 -1.33
N SER A 92 -16.40 -17.57 -1.22
CA SER A 92 -17.60 -18.43 -1.14
C SER A 92 -18.60 -18.04 -0.05
N HIS A 93 -18.16 -17.36 1.00
CA HIS A 93 -19.01 -16.81 2.07
C HIS A 93 -19.88 -15.62 1.62
N ILE A 94 -19.62 -15.04 0.45
CA ILE A 94 -20.41 -13.97 -0.18
C ILE A 94 -20.98 -14.53 -1.47
N SER A 95 -22.31 -14.59 -1.57
CA SER A 95 -23.00 -15.00 -2.80
C SER A 95 -23.70 -13.81 -3.46
N GLY A 96 -23.79 -13.81 -4.79
CA GLY A 96 -24.57 -12.81 -5.54
C GLY A 96 -26.03 -12.79 -5.10
N SER A 97 -26.60 -13.94 -4.72
CA SER A 97 -27.96 -14.04 -4.18
C SER A 97 -28.11 -13.33 -2.83
N SER A 98 -27.11 -13.41 -1.94
CA SER A 98 -27.10 -12.73 -0.65
C SER A 98 -27.06 -11.21 -0.83
N ILE A 99 -26.27 -10.72 -1.79
CA ILE A 99 -26.20 -9.29 -2.14
C ILE A 99 -27.55 -8.75 -2.62
N VAL A 100 -28.22 -9.47 -3.53
CA VAL A 100 -29.51 -9.03 -4.10
C VAL A 100 -30.65 -9.11 -3.08
N LYS A 101 -30.63 -10.11 -2.20
CA LYS A 101 -31.56 -10.19 -1.06
C LYS A 101 -31.35 -9.07 -0.03
N GLY A 102 -30.21 -8.39 -0.08
CA GLY A 102 -29.85 -7.31 0.83
C GLY A 102 -29.37 -7.80 2.18
N ASP A 103 -28.67 -8.93 2.21
CA ASP A 103 -27.97 -9.38 3.40
C ASP A 103 -26.89 -8.35 3.78
N ALA A 104 -27.09 -7.67 4.90
CA ALA A 104 -26.23 -6.59 5.36
C ALA A 104 -24.79 -7.06 5.59
N HIS A 105 -24.59 -8.28 6.09
CA HIS A 105 -23.24 -8.81 6.31
C HIS A 105 -22.54 -9.08 4.98
N ALA A 106 -23.24 -9.66 4.00
CA ALA A 106 -22.67 -9.90 2.67
C ALA A 106 -22.30 -8.58 1.98
N ILE A 107 -23.17 -7.55 2.07
CA ILE A 107 -22.90 -6.23 1.50
C ILE A 107 -21.72 -5.55 2.22
N MET A 108 -21.68 -5.58 3.56
CA MET A 108 -20.58 -5.00 4.33
C MET A 108 -19.25 -5.66 3.99
N ASN A 109 -19.19 -6.99 4.00
CA ASN A 109 -17.97 -7.73 3.67
C ASN A 109 -17.46 -7.36 2.28
N LEU A 110 -18.36 -7.24 1.29
CA LEU A 110 -17.96 -6.85 -0.07
C LEU A 110 -17.51 -5.39 -0.14
N VAL A 111 -18.15 -4.47 0.59
CA VAL A 111 -17.70 -3.07 0.72
C VAL A 111 -16.32 -3.01 1.37
N ASP A 112 -16.08 -3.73 2.45
CA ASP A 112 -14.81 -3.74 3.18
C ASP A 112 -13.67 -4.28 2.32
N ILE A 113 -13.93 -5.33 1.52
CA ILE A 113 -12.99 -5.82 0.51
C ILE A 113 -12.62 -4.70 -0.47
N PHE A 114 -13.61 -4.01 -1.04
CA PHE A 114 -13.35 -2.91 -1.96
C PHE A 114 -12.63 -1.73 -1.30
N VAL A 115 -12.95 -1.40 -0.04
CA VAL A 115 -12.24 -0.36 0.73
C VAL A 115 -10.77 -0.76 0.90
N GLY A 116 -10.49 -1.98 1.37
CA GLY A 116 -9.13 -2.49 1.53
C GLY A 116 -8.33 -2.48 0.23
N ILE A 117 -8.94 -2.90 -0.88
CA ILE A 117 -8.33 -2.79 -2.21
C ILE A 117 -8.08 -1.32 -2.56
N SER A 118 -9.07 -0.44 -2.38
CA SER A 118 -8.95 0.98 -2.73
C SER A 118 -7.81 1.66 -1.99
N GLU A 119 -7.60 1.35 -0.70
CA GLU A 119 -6.50 1.92 0.08
C GLU A 119 -5.14 1.48 -0.43
N VAL A 120 -4.95 0.19 -0.69
CA VAL A 120 -3.68 -0.35 -1.21
C VAL A 120 -3.42 0.21 -2.61
N TRP A 121 -4.46 0.29 -3.44
CA TRP A 121 -4.36 0.74 -4.82
C TRP A 121 -4.09 2.25 -4.90
N LEU A 122 -4.75 3.09 -4.09
CA LEU A 122 -4.45 4.52 -3.98
C LEU A 122 -3.02 4.73 -3.47
N LYS A 123 -2.61 4.06 -2.39
CA LYS A 123 -1.25 4.16 -1.84
C LYS A 123 -0.20 3.85 -2.92
N ARG A 124 -0.41 2.79 -3.70
CA ARG A 124 0.50 2.41 -4.80
C ARG A 124 0.49 3.42 -5.95
N ARG A 125 -0.67 3.96 -6.33
CA ARG A 125 -0.77 4.99 -7.38
C ARG A 125 -0.04 6.27 -6.98
N PHE A 126 -0.19 6.73 -5.74
CA PHE A 126 0.53 7.90 -5.24
C PHE A 126 2.04 7.68 -5.13
N GLN A 127 2.49 6.46 -4.79
CA GLN A 127 3.91 6.11 -4.80
C GLN A 127 4.48 6.07 -6.23
N ASN A 128 3.72 5.52 -7.19
CA ASN A 128 4.13 5.48 -8.59
C ASN A 128 4.12 6.86 -9.26
N ASP A 129 3.20 7.75 -8.90
CA ASP A 129 3.19 9.15 -9.39
C ASP A 129 4.33 9.98 -8.77
N ALA A 130 4.75 9.67 -7.54
CA ALA A 130 5.92 10.28 -6.91
C ALA A 130 7.26 9.82 -7.54
N LEU A 131 7.32 8.59 -8.05
CA LEU A 131 8.49 8.03 -8.75
C LEU A 131 8.47 8.25 -10.28
N GLY A 132 7.29 8.51 -10.86
CA GLY A 132 7.08 8.70 -12.30
C GLY A 132 7.56 10.05 -12.85
N ARG A 133 7.89 11.01 -11.98
CA ARG A 133 8.43 12.33 -12.40
C ARG A 133 9.95 12.38 -12.57
N THR A 134 10.70 11.33 -12.20
CA THR A 134 12.18 11.35 -12.23
C THR A 134 12.82 10.45 -13.29
N ARG A 135 12.06 9.74 -14.14
CA ARG A 135 12.63 8.77 -15.10
C ARG A 135 12.16 8.85 -16.55
N LEU A 136 11.86 10.05 -17.07
CA LEU A 136 11.88 10.29 -18.51
C LEU A 136 12.69 11.55 -18.84
N GLY A 137 14.01 11.37 -18.80
CA GLY A 137 14.97 12.25 -19.46
C GLY A 137 14.84 12.11 -20.98
N GLY A 138 13.89 12.83 -21.57
CA GLY A 138 13.81 13.07 -23.00
C GLY A 138 14.63 14.30 -23.38
N LYS A 139 15.92 14.10 -23.67
CA LYS A 139 16.77 15.09 -24.34
C LYS A 139 16.10 15.54 -25.65
N SER A 140 15.55 16.75 -25.69
CA SER A 140 15.43 17.50 -26.96
C SER A 140 16.36 18.70 -26.89
N ARG A 141 17.55 18.52 -27.46
CA ARG A 141 18.44 19.62 -27.84
C ARG A 141 17.75 20.36 -28.98
N GLY A 142 17.31 21.58 -28.73
CA GLY A 142 16.85 22.51 -29.74
C GLY A 142 17.47 23.87 -29.49
N LYS A 143 18.66 24.10 -30.07
CA LYS A 143 19.39 25.38 -30.07
C LYS A 143 18.46 26.52 -30.51
N SER A 144 18.22 27.50 -29.65
CA SER A 144 17.75 28.82 -30.07
C SER A 144 18.94 29.77 -30.15
N ASN A 145 19.53 29.88 -31.34
CA ASN A 145 20.36 31.01 -31.69
C ASN A 145 19.46 32.23 -31.88
N ALA A 146 19.67 33.24 -31.05
CA ALA A 146 19.11 34.56 -31.22
C ALA A 146 19.94 35.36 -32.23
N LYS A 147 19.31 35.85 -33.30
CA LYS A 147 19.47 37.24 -33.78
C LYS A 147 18.34 37.61 -34.77
N PRO A 148 17.97 38.90 -34.85
CA PRO A 148 16.74 39.35 -35.48
C PRO A 148 16.98 39.79 -36.93
N ALA A 149 16.03 39.51 -37.82
CA ALA A 149 15.96 40.22 -39.09
C ALA A 149 14.50 40.28 -39.55
N ALA A 150 14.07 41.50 -39.83
CA ALA A 150 12.80 41.84 -40.42
C ALA A 150 12.56 41.11 -41.75
N LYS A 151 11.32 40.67 -41.98
CA LYS A 151 10.70 40.76 -43.32
C LYS A 151 9.18 40.59 -43.23
N LYS A 152 8.50 41.58 -43.81
CA LYS A 152 7.07 41.64 -44.09
C LYS A 152 6.65 40.38 -44.87
N GLY A 153 5.62 39.70 -44.41
CA GLY A 153 5.03 38.55 -45.10
C GLY A 153 3.57 38.36 -44.70
N LYS A 154 2.68 38.64 -45.64
CA LYS A 154 1.21 38.50 -45.55
C LYS A 154 0.82 37.15 -44.93
N LYS A 155 0.12 37.17 -43.79
CA LYS A 155 -0.55 35.99 -43.25
C LYS A 155 -1.92 35.81 -43.91
N LYS A 156 -2.03 34.76 -44.72
CA LYS A 156 -3.29 34.08 -45.04
C LYS A 156 -3.89 33.55 -43.73
N VAL A 157 -5.17 33.84 -43.52
CA VAL A 157 -5.97 33.36 -42.40
C VAL A 157 -6.31 31.88 -42.64
N PRO A 158 -6.23 30.99 -41.64
CA PRO A 158 -6.66 29.60 -41.78
C PRO A 158 -8.19 29.53 -41.85
N LYS A 159 -8.71 28.76 -42.80
CA LYS A 159 -10.11 28.32 -42.84
C LYS A 159 -10.37 27.47 -41.59
N LEU A 160 -11.24 27.96 -40.72
CA LEU A 160 -11.84 27.16 -39.66
C LEU A 160 -13.13 26.55 -40.23
N ASP A 161 -13.14 25.22 -40.31
CA ASP A 161 -14.36 24.44 -40.49
C ASP A 161 -15.21 24.55 -39.22
N VAL A 162 -16.34 25.24 -39.34
CA VAL A 162 -17.40 25.26 -38.32
C VAL A 162 -18.58 24.49 -38.90
N ALA A 163 -18.55 23.17 -38.70
CA ALA A 163 -19.73 22.33 -38.84
C ALA A 163 -20.35 22.11 -37.46
N LYS A 164 -21.68 22.29 -37.40
CA LYS A 164 -22.62 21.89 -36.32
C LYS A 164 -22.54 22.66 -34.99
N ALA A 165 -23.28 23.77 -34.95
CA ALA A 165 -24.07 24.17 -33.78
C ALA A 165 -25.11 25.23 -34.22
N SER A 166 -26.30 24.79 -34.63
CA SER A 166 -27.45 25.67 -34.83
C SER A 166 -28.72 24.93 -34.40
N GLU A 167 -29.07 25.07 -33.13
CA GLU A 167 -30.42 24.84 -32.66
C GLU A 167 -30.75 25.95 -31.65
N ASN A 168 -31.92 26.56 -31.83
CA ASN A 168 -32.55 27.57 -30.98
C ASN A 168 -31.97 29.00 -30.99
N LEU A 169 -32.28 29.74 -32.06
CA LEU A 169 -32.58 31.17 -31.95
C LEU A 169 -33.70 31.51 -32.93
N GLU A 170 -34.90 31.69 -32.40
CA GLU A 170 -36.08 32.18 -33.12
C GLU A 170 -35.78 33.55 -33.72
N ARG A 171 -35.81 33.60 -35.06
CA ARG A 171 -35.84 34.84 -35.82
C ARG A 171 -37.29 35.30 -35.95
N PRO A 172 -37.63 36.58 -35.69
CA PRO A 172 -38.94 37.11 -36.06
C PRO A 172 -39.03 37.17 -37.60
N LYS A 173 -39.90 36.36 -38.18
CA LYS A 173 -40.29 36.44 -39.59
C LYS A 173 -41.28 37.60 -39.72
N THR A 174 -40.81 38.78 -40.10
CA THR A 174 -41.67 39.87 -40.61
C THR A 174 -41.49 39.97 -42.12
N ALA A 175 -41.92 38.94 -42.83
CA ALA A 175 -42.23 39.04 -44.24
C ALA A 175 -43.76 38.99 -44.33
N ARG A 176 -44.39 40.18 -44.28
CA ARG A 176 -45.83 40.31 -44.48
C ARG A 176 -46.17 39.79 -45.87
N THR A 177 -46.96 38.74 -45.93
CA THR A 177 -47.49 38.20 -47.18
C THR A 177 -48.50 39.20 -47.75
N SER A 178 -48.75 39.18 -49.06
CA SER A 178 -49.72 40.10 -49.68
C SER A 178 -51.12 39.97 -49.05
N ALA A 179 -51.45 38.77 -48.55
CA ALA A 179 -52.68 38.50 -47.81
C ALA A 179 -52.81 39.32 -46.52
N GLU A 180 -51.75 39.43 -45.71
CA GLU A 180 -51.75 40.24 -44.47
C GLU A 180 -51.83 41.76 -44.75
N LEU A 181 -51.35 42.19 -45.92
CA LEU A 181 -51.52 43.58 -46.36
C LEU A 181 -52.98 43.88 -46.73
N HIS A 182 -53.70 42.93 -47.34
CA HIS A 182 -55.12 43.09 -47.63
C HIS A 182 -55.98 43.08 -46.37
N GLU A 183 -55.64 42.26 -45.37
CA GLU A 183 -56.33 42.22 -44.07
C GLU A 183 -56.10 43.50 -43.24
N SER A 184 -54.88 44.04 -43.25
CA SER A 184 -54.58 45.31 -42.58
C SER A 184 -55.27 46.52 -43.24
N ILE A 185 -55.48 46.49 -44.57
CA ILE A 185 -56.23 47.54 -45.28
C ILE A 185 -57.74 47.41 -45.00
N ALA A 186 -58.27 46.19 -44.88
CA ALA A 186 -59.65 45.94 -44.48
C ALA A 186 -59.94 46.39 -43.03
N GLY A 187 -58.99 46.17 -42.11
CA GLY A 187 -59.07 46.66 -40.73
C GLY A 187 -59.14 48.19 -40.64
N ILE A 188 -58.28 48.90 -41.38
CA ILE A 188 -58.29 50.38 -41.42
C ILE A 188 -59.56 50.92 -42.09
N ALA A 189 -60.14 50.21 -43.07
CA ALA A 189 -61.42 50.57 -43.66
C ALA A 189 -62.60 50.41 -42.69
N SER A 190 -62.50 49.47 -41.73
CA SER A 190 -63.52 49.25 -40.70
C SER A 190 -63.47 50.25 -39.53
N GLU A 191 -62.28 50.74 -39.17
CA GLU A 191 -62.10 51.73 -38.09
C GLU A 191 -62.56 53.16 -38.46
N PHE A 192 -62.68 53.48 -39.76
CA PHE A 192 -63.15 54.78 -40.23
C PHE A 192 -64.22 54.67 -41.33
N PRO A 193 -65.44 54.19 -41.02
CA PRO A 193 -66.51 54.00 -42.02
C PRO A 193 -66.93 55.29 -42.73
N GLY A 194 -66.81 56.44 -42.04
CA GLY A 194 -67.20 57.76 -42.57
C GLY A 194 -66.25 58.33 -43.63
N MET A 195 -64.96 57.96 -43.59
CA MET A 195 -63.96 58.50 -44.52
C MET A 195 -64.08 57.87 -45.91
N TRP A 196 -64.40 56.57 -45.97
CA TRP A 196 -64.56 55.84 -47.23
C TRP A 196 -65.95 56.03 -47.87
N ARG A 197 -67.01 56.31 -47.11
CA ARG A 197 -68.31 56.75 -47.69
C ARG A 197 -68.18 58.08 -48.45
N SER A 198 -67.33 58.99 -47.98
CA SER A 198 -67.13 60.31 -48.62
C SER A 198 -66.44 60.27 -50.00
N LEU A 199 -65.75 59.17 -50.33
CA LEU A 199 -65.08 58.98 -51.63
C LEU A 199 -65.90 58.17 -52.63
N SER A 200 -66.86 57.34 -52.20
CA SER A 200 -67.75 56.61 -53.12
C SER A 200 -69.05 57.38 -53.45
N GLU A 201 -69.48 58.31 -52.59
CA GLU A 201 -70.69 59.13 -52.79
C GLU A 201 -70.46 60.42 -53.60
N ARG A 202 -69.22 60.73 -54.02
CA ARG A 202 -68.92 61.86 -54.94
C ARG A 202 -68.90 61.46 -56.42
N GLY A 203 -69.57 60.37 -56.76
CA GLY A 203 -69.57 59.77 -58.09
C GLY A 203 -70.88 59.87 -58.88
N THR A 204 -71.88 60.65 -58.47
CA THR A 204 -73.10 60.89 -59.28
C THR A 204 -73.74 62.25 -58.97
N VAL A 205 -72.98 63.34 -59.01
CA VAL A 205 -73.60 64.66 -59.12
C VAL A 205 -74.13 64.80 -60.54
N ARG A 206 -75.42 64.50 -60.69
CA ARG A 206 -76.30 64.91 -61.79
C ARG A 206 -75.94 66.34 -62.19
N THR A 207 -75.45 66.49 -63.42
CA THR A 207 -75.41 67.76 -64.11
C THR A 207 -76.84 68.27 -64.23
N GLY A 208 -77.19 69.19 -63.32
CA GLY A 208 -78.41 69.97 -63.35
C GLY A 208 -78.44 70.81 -64.62
N ASP A 209 -79.41 70.45 -65.43
CA ASP A 209 -79.98 71.19 -66.53
C ASP A 209 -80.22 72.66 -66.12
N SER A 210 -79.47 73.60 -66.70
CA SER A 210 -79.84 75.01 -66.68
C SER A 210 -79.60 75.59 -68.08
N GLY A 211 -80.72 75.96 -68.70
CA GLY A 211 -80.83 76.31 -70.10
C GLY A 211 -79.93 77.46 -70.51
N ALA A 212 -78.99 77.16 -71.40
CA ALA A 212 -78.28 78.15 -72.18
C ALA A 212 -79.11 78.48 -73.43
N SER A 213 -79.50 79.75 -73.52
CA SER A 213 -80.14 80.36 -74.67
C SER A 213 -79.30 80.16 -75.93
N ASN A 214 -79.95 79.60 -76.95
CA ASN A 214 -79.36 79.19 -78.21
C ASN A 214 -79.12 80.42 -79.09
N LYS A 215 -78.10 81.23 -78.79
CA LYS A 215 -77.48 82.13 -79.77
C LYS A 215 -76.55 81.27 -80.62
N LYS A 216 -76.93 81.03 -81.88
CA LYS A 216 -76.11 80.36 -82.90
C LYS A 216 -74.81 81.16 -83.08
N LEU A 217 -73.79 80.78 -82.32
CA LEU A 217 -72.42 81.24 -82.54
C LEU A 217 -71.98 80.77 -83.93
N SER A 218 -71.36 81.67 -84.67
CA SER A 218 -70.84 81.42 -86.01
C SER A 218 -69.85 80.25 -85.97
N ARG A 219 -69.78 79.46 -87.05
CA ARG A 219 -68.84 78.34 -87.22
C ARG A 219 -67.38 78.73 -86.91
N PHE A 220 -67.06 80.01 -87.03
CA PHE A 220 -65.77 80.61 -86.68
C PHE A 220 -65.54 80.73 -85.17
N GLU A 221 -66.54 81.15 -84.39
CA GLU A 221 -66.45 81.32 -82.93
C GLU A 221 -66.36 79.97 -82.20
N LEU A 222 -66.96 78.92 -82.77
CA LEU A 222 -66.84 77.54 -82.27
C LEU A 222 -65.42 76.97 -82.50
N ALA A 223 -64.75 77.39 -83.57
CA ALA A 223 -63.36 77.02 -83.84
C ALA A 223 -62.40 77.75 -82.88
N GLU A 224 -62.61 79.04 -82.62
CA GLU A 224 -61.83 79.79 -81.63
C GLU A 224 -62.02 79.23 -80.21
N LYS A 225 -63.24 78.91 -79.80
CA LYS A 225 -63.49 78.26 -78.49
C LYS A 225 -62.79 76.91 -78.37
N ARG A 226 -62.78 76.08 -79.43
CA ARG A 226 -62.02 74.82 -79.41
C ARG A 226 -60.51 75.04 -79.30
N ILE A 227 -59.98 76.10 -79.93
CA ILE A 227 -58.55 76.44 -79.84
C ILE A 227 -58.20 76.93 -78.44
N THR A 228 -59.03 77.77 -77.80
CA THR A 228 -58.80 78.24 -76.43
C THR A 228 -58.97 77.11 -75.41
N GLU A 229 -60.00 76.27 -75.54
CA GLU A 229 -60.19 75.08 -74.69
C GLU A 229 -59.03 74.08 -74.85
N GLN A 230 -58.50 73.88 -76.05
CA GLN A 230 -57.32 73.04 -76.26
C GLN A 230 -56.06 73.63 -75.61
N ARG A 231 -55.87 74.97 -75.69
CA ARG A 231 -54.77 75.66 -74.99
C ARG A 231 -54.90 75.54 -73.48
N ASP A 232 -56.08 75.74 -72.93
CA ASP A 232 -56.35 75.61 -71.49
C ASP A 232 -56.22 74.17 -71.00
N ALA A 233 -56.68 73.20 -71.80
CA ALA A 233 -56.52 71.77 -71.50
C ALA A 233 -55.04 71.38 -71.49
N LYS A 234 -54.25 71.91 -72.43
CA LYS A 234 -52.80 71.71 -72.48
C LYS A 234 -52.12 72.35 -71.26
N GLN A 235 -52.43 73.60 -70.92
CA GLN A 235 -51.90 74.26 -69.72
C GLN A 235 -52.28 73.50 -68.43
N LYS A 236 -53.52 73.03 -68.30
CA LYS A 236 -53.95 72.20 -67.16
C LYS A 236 -53.24 70.85 -67.12
N SER A 237 -52.95 70.24 -68.27
CA SER A 237 -52.18 69.00 -68.36
C SER A 237 -50.73 69.22 -67.93
N ASP A 238 -50.09 70.28 -68.44
CA ASP A 238 -48.71 70.65 -68.13
C ASP A 238 -48.56 71.01 -66.64
N TYR A 239 -49.51 71.78 -66.08
CA TYR A 239 -49.54 72.07 -64.65
C TYR A 239 -49.74 70.81 -63.80
N ARG A 240 -50.64 69.89 -64.20
CA ARG A 240 -50.81 68.60 -63.52
C ARG A 240 -49.54 67.74 -63.59
N ARG A 241 -48.82 67.76 -64.71
CA ARG A 241 -47.52 67.08 -64.84
C ARG A 241 -46.48 67.69 -63.92
N LEU A 242 -46.34 69.02 -63.89
CA LEU A 242 -45.42 69.73 -63.01
C LEU A 242 -45.69 69.47 -61.52
N LEU A 243 -46.96 69.43 -61.12
CA LEU A 243 -47.36 69.05 -59.75
C LEU A 243 -47.00 67.60 -59.43
N LYS A 244 -47.25 66.66 -60.35
CA LYS A 244 -46.85 65.26 -60.18
C LYS A 244 -45.33 65.13 -60.04
N ASP A 245 -44.56 65.80 -60.89
CA ASP A 245 -43.10 65.77 -60.85
C ASP A 245 -42.57 66.38 -59.55
N ARG A 246 -43.14 67.50 -59.09
CA ARG A 246 -42.81 68.11 -57.79
C ARG A 246 -43.14 67.18 -56.62
N LEU A 247 -44.27 66.49 -56.67
CA LEU A 247 -44.68 65.53 -55.64
C LEU A 247 -43.76 64.30 -55.61
N VAL A 248 -43.34 63.80 -56.77
CA VAL A 248 -42.34 62.73 -56.86
C VAL A 248 -40.98 63.19 -56.33
N ALA A 249 -40.57 64.42 -56.63
CA ALA A 249 -39.33 65.00 -56.12
C ALA A 249 -39.33 65.13 -54.59
N LEU A 250 -40.45 65.60 -54.00
CA LEU A 250 -40.62 65.66 -52.54
C LEU A 250 -40.56 64.26 -51.91
N LYS A 251 -41.29 63.28 -52.46
CA LYS A 251 -41.22 61.89 -51.97
C LYS A 251 -39.81 61.30 -52.03
N ARG A 252 -39.06 61.59 -53.09
CA ARG A 252 -37.64 61.17 -53.20
C ARG A 252 -36.78 61.82 -52.12
N LYS A 253 -36.99 63.10 -51.84
CA LYS A 253 -36.29 63.82 -50.77
C LYS A 253 -36.59 63.21 -49.40
N ASP A 254 -37.85 62.94 -49.09
CA ASP A 254 -38.26 62.31 -47.82
C ASP A 254 -37.66 60.91 -47.65
N ILE A 255 -37.64 60.10 -48.73
CA ILE A 255 -37.01 58.77 -48.71
C ILE A 255 -35.50 58.88 -48.46
N LEU A 256 -34.81 59.87 -49.04
CA LEU A 256 -33.38 60.09 -48.82
C LEU A 256 -33.10 60.56 -47.38
N GLU A 257 -33.91 61.45 -46.84
CA GLU A 257 -33.80 61.90 -45.45
C GLU A 257 -34.07 60.75 -44.47
N ALA A 258 -35.10 59.94 -44.70
CA ALA A 258 -35.38 58.74 -43.92
C ALA A 258 -34.23 57.72 -43.99
N LYS A 259 -33.62 57.51 -45.17
CA LYS A 259 -32.42 56.68 -45.31
C LYS A 259 -31.26 57.26 -44.49
N LYS A 260 -31.01 58.57 -44.57
CA LYS A 260 -29.93 59.25 -43.82
C LYS A 260 -30.14 59.13 -42.30
N GLN A 261 -31.37 59.32 -41.82
CA GLN A 261 -31.71 59.11 -40.41
C GLN A 261 -31.52 57.66 -39.98
N ASN A 262 -31.92 56.69 -40.81
CA ASN A 262 -31.71 55.27 -40.53
C ASN A 262 -30.23 54.90 -40.48
N PHE A 263 -29.39 55.46 -41.36
CA PHE A 263 -27.93 55.28 -41.26
C PHE A 263 -27.36 55.87 -39.97
N ARG A 264 -27.80 57.06 -39.55
CA ARG A 264 -27.39 57.66 -38.26
C ARG A 264 -27.81 56.79 -37.08
N LYS A 265 -29.05 56.29 -37.05
CA LYS A 265 -29.55 55.38 -36.02
C LYS A 265 -28.73 54.09 -35.96
N LYS A 266 -28.45 53.47 -37.13
CA LYS A 266 -27.58 52.27 -37.20
C LYS A 266 -26.16 52.55 -36.70
N GLY A 267 -25.59 53.70 -37.05
CA GLY A 267 -24.27 54.14 -36.56
C GLY A 267 -24.24 54.32 -35.04
N ALA A 268 -25.27 54.96 -34.47
CA ALA A 268 -25.41 55.14 -33.02
C ALA A 268 -25.51 53.79 -32.29
N LEU A 269 -26.35 52.87 -32.77
CA LEU A 269 -26.48 51.53 -32.20
C LEU A 269 -25.17 50.73 -32.29
N HIS A 270 -24.42 50.87 -33.39
CA HIS A 270 -23.11 50.24 -33.50
C HIS A 270 -22.11 50.82 -32.49
N ALA A 271 -22.05 52.14 -32.35
CA ALA A 271 -21.17 52.81 -31.38
C ALA A 271 -21.51 52.38 -29.94
N GLU A 272 -22.80 52.26 -29.61
CA GLU A 272 -23.25 51.77 -28.30
C GLU A 272 -22.82 50.32 -28.05
N ARG A 273 -22.99 49.43 -29.05
CA ARG A 273 -22.48 48.04 -28.97
C ARG A 273 -20.98 47.98 -28.74
N VAL A 274 -20.20 48.81 -29.43
CA VAL A 274 -18.74 48.88 -29.26
C VAL A 274 -18.37 49.35 -27.85
N ARG A 275 -19.07 50.36 -27.31
CA ARG A 275 -18.89 50.79 -25.91
C ARG A 275 -19.23 49.67 -24.93
N GLY A 276 -20.34 48.96 -25.15
CA GLY A 276 -20.73 47.82 -24.33
C GLY A 276 -19.69 46.70 -24.30
N ILE A 277 -19.11 46.36 -25.47
CA ILE A 277 -18.01 45.38 -25.57
C ILE A 277 -16.78 45.86 -24.78
N LYS A 278 -16.41 47.15 -24.91
CA LYS A 278 -15.25 47.72 -24.21
C LYS A 278 -15.43 47.69 -22.68
N ILE A 279 -16.62 48.03 -22.19
CA ILE A 279 -16.96 47.95 -20.76
C ILE A 279 -16.86 46.50 -20.25
N LYS A 280 -17.41 45.54 -21.01
CA LYS A 280 -17.29 44.10 -20.68
C LYS A 280 -15.85 43.62 -20.63
N GLN A 281 -15.01 44.03 -21.58
CA GLN A 281 -13.59 43.68 -21.57
C GLN A 281 -12.85 44.27 -20.37
N GLN A 282 -13.16 45.50 -19.97
CA GLN A 282 -12.58 46.12 -18.78
C GLN A 282 -13.03 45.42 -17.48
N SER A 283 -14.31 45.08 -17.36
CA SER A 283 -14.82 44.36 -16.18
C SER A 283 -14.25 42.94 -16.09
N GLU A 284 -14.11 42.23 -17.22
CA GLU A 284 -13.40 40.95 -17.26
C GLU A 284 -11.94 41.07 -16.87
N LYS A 285 -11.24 42.12 -17.31
CA LYS A 285 -9.84 42.37 -16.93
C LYS A 285 -9.71 42.58 -15.42
N LEU A 286 -10.60 43.38 -14.82
CA LEU A 286 -10.64 43.59 -13.36
C LEU A 286 -10.95 42.29 -12.62
N ARG A 287 -11.93 41.50 -13.11
CA ARG A 287 -12.26 40.19 -12.53
C ARG A 287 -11.08 39.22 -12.56
N ARG A 288 -10.34 39.17 -13.68
CA ARG A 288 -9.11 38.34 -13.79
C ARG A 288 -8.03 38.81 -12.83
N GLN A 289 -7.85 40.13 -12.66
CA GLN A 289 -6.92 40.68 -11.68
C GLN A 289 -7.31 40.29 -10.26
N GLN A 290 -8.57 40.46 -9.86
CA GLN A 290 -9.07 40.05 -8.53
C GLN A 290 -8.88 38.55 -8.27
N LEU A 291 -9.20 37.70 -9.26
CA LEU A 291 -8.96 36.25 -9.16
C LEU A 291 -7.48 35.94 -9.00
N SER A 292 -6.60 36.62 -9.75
CA SER A 292 -5.15 36.42 -9.62
C SER A 292 -4.62 36.82 -8.25
N PHE A 293 -5.14 37.89 -7.64
CA PHE A 293 -4.79 38.29 -6.28
C PHE A 293 -5.28 37.28 -5.24
N ARG A 294 -6.52 36.80 -5.38
CA ARG A 294 -7.08 35.77 -4.50
C ARG A 294 -6.26 34.47 -4.55
N LEU A 295 -5.90 34.02 -5.75
CA LEU A 295 -5.04 32.85 -5.95
C LEU A 295 -3.65 33.04 -5.37
N LYS A 296 -3.01 34.22 -5.57
CA LYS A 296 -1.72 34.53 -4.94
C LYS A 296 -1.79 34.48 -3.42
N ARG A 297 -2.85 35.02 -2.81
CA ARG A 297 -3.06 34.98 -1.36
C ARG A 297 -3.27 33.55 -0.86
N GLN A 298 -4.07 32.75 -1.56
CA GLN A 298 -4.25 31.32 -1.23
C GLN A 298 -2.93 30.55 -1.33
N ASN A 299 -2.17 30.73 -2.40
CA ASN A 299 -0.85 30.10 -2.57
C ASN A 299 0.13 30.51 -1.45
N GLN A 300 0.11 31.77 -1.01
CA GLN A 300 0.95 32.22 0.12
C GLN A 300 0.56 31.54 1.44
N VAL A 301 -0.75 31.41 1.71
CA VAL A 301 -1.25 30.67 2.89
C VAL A 301 -0.84 29.21 2.81
N GLU A 302 -0.98 28.58 1.64
CA GLU A 302 -0.57 27.20 1.43
C GLU A 302 0.94 27.00 1.63
N ILE A 303 1.77 27.91 1.13
CA ILE A 303 3.23 27.89 1.35
C ILE A 303 3.56 28.01 2.85
N ARG A 304 2.87 28.89 3.59
CA ARG A 304 3.05 29.01 5.05
C ARG A 304 2.63 27.73 5.78
N MET A 305 1.48 27.15 5.42
CA MET A 305 1.02 25.88 5.97
C MET A 305 2.01 24.74 5.69
N ARG A 306 2.54 24.64 4.46
CA ARG A 306 3.56 23.65 4.12
C ARG A 306 4.84 23.83 4.95
N LYS A 307 5.29 25.07 5.18
CA LYS A 307 6.44 25.36 6.05
C LYS A 307 6.17 24.96 7.50
N LEU A 308 4.98 25.26 8.03
CA LEU A 308 4.58 24.87 9.38
C LEU A 308 4.54 23.34 9.53
N ASN A 309 3.90 22.64 8.58
CA ASN A 309 3.83 21.18 8.57
C ASN A 309 5.23 20.54 8.49
N LEU A 310 6.12 21.06 7.64
CA LEU A 310 7.51 20.59 7.58
C LEU A 310 8.26 20.82 8.90
N SER A 311 8.03 21.96 9.57
CA SER A 311 8.61 22.23 10.89
C SER A 311 8.09 21.26 11.94
N MET A 312 6.79 20.97 11.94
CA MET A 312 6.16 20.01 12.85
C MET A 312 6.71 18.59 12.63
N ILE A 313 6.82 18.15 11.37
CA ILE A 313 7.40 16.84 11.02
C ILE A 313 8.85 16.74 11.49
N ARG A 314 9.66 17.79 11.32
CA ARG A 314 11.05 17.82 11.82
C ARG A 314 11.11 17.72 13.35
N SER A 315 10.23 18.43 14.06
CA SER A 315 10.13 18.34 15.52
C SER A 315 9.77 16.93 15.98
N LEU A 316 8.77 16.29 15.35
CA LEU A 316 8.39 14.91 15.65
C LEU A 316 9.51 13.90 15.37
N HIS A 317 10.30 14.10 14.31
CA HIS A 317 11.47 13.26 14.07
C HIS A 317 12.60 13.48 15.09
N SER A 318 12.76 14.71 15.60
CA SER A 318 13.73 15.00 16.68
C SER A 318 13.33 14.28 17.96
N THR A 319 12.07 14.45 18.39
CA THR A 319 11.57 13.81 19.61
C THR A 319 11.60 12.28 19.51
N LYS A 320 11.26 11.72 18.34
CA LYS A 320 11.38 10.28 18.11
C LYS A 320 12.83 9.79 18.20
N ARG A 321 13.80 10.54 17.67
CA ARG A 321 15.23 10.18 17.80
C ARG A 321 15.71 10.25 19.25
N GLU A 322 15.27 11.25 20.00
CA GLU A 322 15.56 11.36 21.44
C GLU A 322 15.01 10.14 22.20
N GLN A 323 13.76 9.74 21.92
CA GLN A 323 13.18 8.52 22.49
C GLN A 323 13.95 7.24 22.10
N GLU A 324 14.34 7.10 20.83
CA GLU A 324 15.13 5.95 20.37
C GLU A 324 16.50 5.87 21.07
N VAL A 325 17.12 7.04 21.35
CA VAL A 325 18.37 7.12 22.12
C VAL A 325 18.14 6.72 23.57
N ASP A 326 17.09 7.24 24.22
CA ASP A 326 16.74 6.90 25.61
C ASP A 326 16.44 5.41 25.77
N ASP A 327 15.69 4.83 24.84
CA ASP A 327 15.36 3.40 24.85
C ASP A 327 16.61 2.55 24.59
N ALA A 328 17.52 2.99 23.72
CA ALA A 328 18.80 2.33 23.53
C ALA A 328 19.67 2.38 24.80
N MET A 329 19.66 3.50 25.53
CA MET A 329 20.35 3.61 26.82
C MET A 329 19.75 2.67 27.87
N LYS A 330 18.42 2.63 28.00
CA LYS A 330 17.71 1.69 28.90
C LYS A 330 18.02 0.23 28.56
N LEU A 331 18.02 -0.12 27.28
CA LEU A 331 18.31 -1.47 26.82
C LEU A 331 19.78 -1.85 27.07
N LYS A 332 20.71 -0.88 26.99
CA LYS A 332 22.10 -1.08 27.37
C LYS A 332 22.24 -1.30 28.88
N ALA A 333 21.52 -0.52 29.71
CA ALA A 333 21.50 -0.66 31.16
C ALA A 333 20.97 -2.04 31.60
N LEU A 334 19.84 -2.48 31.03
CA LEU A 334 19.28 -3.81 31.28
C LEU A 334 20.24 -4.94 30.89
N LYS A 335 20.98 -4.79 29.79
CA LYS A 335 22.00 -5.77 29.38
C LYS A 335 23.20 -5.80 30.33
N SER A 336 23.66 -4.66 30.83
CA SER A 336 24.74 -4.63 31.84
C SER A 336 24.29 -5.22 33.16
N GLU A 337 23.06 -4.94 33.62
CA GLU A 337 22.50 -5.54 34.84
C GLU A 337 22.30 -7.06 34.68
N GLY A 338 21.76 -7.50 33.55
CA GLY A 338 21.61 -8.93 33.24
C GLY A 338 22.95 -9.65 33.17
N GLY A 339 23.97 -9.00 32.60
CA GLY A 339 25.35 -9.52 32.57
C GLY A 339 25.96 -9.65 33.96
N ALA A 340 25.79 -8.64 34.82
CA ALA A 340 26.27 -8.67 36.20
C ALA A 340 25.57 -9.77 37.02
N ARG A 341 24.25 -9.94 36.86
CA ARG A 341 23.51 -11.03 37.52
C ARG A 341 23.95 -12.42 37.04
N ALA A 342 24.22 -12.58 35.75
CA ALA A 342 24.70 -13.85 35.20
C ALA A 342 26.09 -14.20 35.78
N LEU A 343 27.01 -13.24 35.83
CA LEU A 343 28.33 -13.45 36.46
C LEU A 343 28.20 -13.81 37.95
N ALA A 344 27.33 -13.11 38.69
CA ALA A 344 27.09 -13.43 40.11
C ALA A 344 26.51 -14.85 40.32
N LEU A 345 25.68 -15.34 39.38
CA LEU A 345 25.19 -16.71 39.42
C LEU A 345 26.29 -17.73 39.10
N ASP A 346 27.13 -17.45 38.09
CA ASP A 346 28.27 -18.31 37.75
C ASP A 346 29.25 -18.42 38.92
N ASP A 347 29.56 -17.30 39.60
CA ASP A 347 30.41 -17.28 40.80
C ASP A 347 29.78 -18.09 41.95
N PHE A 348 28.47 -17.94 42.18
CA PHE A 348 27.75 -18.72 43.20
C PHE A 348 27.80 -20.23 42.94
N PHE A 349 27.60 -20.66 41.68
CA PHE A 349 27.68 -22.07 41.33
C PHE A 349 29.11 -22.61 41.39
N ALA A 350 30.11 -21.81 41.02
CA ALA A 350 31.51 -22.17 41.16
C ALA A 350 31.89 -22.40 42.63
N GLU A 351 31.45 -21.53 43.54
CA GLU A 351 31.66 -21.68 44.98
C GLU A 351 30.99 -22.96 45.52
N ARG A 352 29.74 -23.22 45.12
CA ARG A 352 29.01 -24.45 45.46
C ARG A 352 29.69 -25.72 44.97
N LEU A 353 30.23 -25.71 43.75
CA LEU A 353 30.99 -26.84 43.20
C LEU A 353 32.29 -27.07 43.98
N SER A 354 33.03 -26.02 44.30
CA SER A 354 34.25 -26.09 45.12
C SER A 354 33.96 -26.66 46.52
N MET A 355 32.87 -26.24 47.15
CA MET A 355 32.42 -26.82 48.42
C MET A 355 32.05 -28.31 48.30
N ALA A 356 31.39 -28.71 47.21
CA ALA A 356 31.06 -30.11 46.98
C ALA A 356 32.30 -30.98 46.72
N GLU A 357 33.27 -30.47 45.94
CA GLU A 357 34.54 -31.15 45.66
C GLU A 357 35.36 -31.34 46.95
N SER A 358 35.48 -30.31 47.78
CA SER A 358 36.16 -30.42 49.08
C SER A 358 35.46 -31.40 50.02
N ALA A 359 34.12 -31.41 50.07
CA ALA A 359 33.37 -32.40 50.85
C ALA A 359 33.60 -33.83 50.34
N MET A 360 33.65 -34.04 49.03
CA MET A 360 33.98 -35.35 48.44
C MET A 360 35.41 -35.78 48.79
N GLN A 361 36.39 -34.87 48.70
CA GLN A 361 37.77 -35.17 49.08
C GLN A 361 37.91 -35.53 50.56
N ILE A 362 37.19 -34.83 51.44
CA ILE A 362 37.13 -35.17 52.86
C ILE A 362 36.58 -36.59 53.02
N GLN A 363 35.45 -36.89 52.39
CA GLN A 363 34.82 -38.22 52.47
C GLN A 363 35.71 -39.33 51.89
N GLU A 364 36.41 -39.08 50.78
CA GLU A 364 37.40 -40.02 50.22
C GLU A 364 38.58 -40.22 51.18
N SER A 365 39.07 -39.15 51.80
CA SER A 365 40.13 -39.24 52.79
C SER A 365 39.71 -40.05 54.02
N GLU A 366 38.50 -39.84 54.53
CA GLU A 366 37.91 -40.61 55.64
C GLU A 366 37.74 -42.09 55.27
N ARG A 367 37.21 -42.38 54.08
CA ARG A 367 37.11 -43.76 53.56
C ARG A 367 38.50 -44.41 53.44
N SER A 368 39.50 -43.67 52.95
CA SER A 368 40.86 -44.18 52.82
C SER A 368 41.51 -44.47 54.19
N GLN A 369 41.26 -43.62 55.19
CA GLN A 369 41.72 -43.83 56.56
C GLN A 369 41.02 -45.02 57.21
N ALA A 370 39.70 -45.15 57.01
CA ALA A 370 38.93 -46.29 57.49
C ALA A 370 39.43 -47.61 56.89
N LEU A 371 39.70 -47.64 55.58
CA LEU A 371 40.30 -48.81 54.91
C LEU A 371 41.69 -49.13 55.47
N ARG A 372 42.56 -48.13 55.66
CA ARG A 372 43.88 -48.34 56.29
C ARG A 372 43.77 -48.87 57.72
N ALA A 373 42.79 -48.40 58.49
CA ALA A 373 42.54 -48.89 59.84
C ALA A 373 42.07 -50.36 59.83
N GLN A 374 41.17 -50.73 58.91
CA GLN A 374 40.74 -52.11 58.70
C GLN A 374 41.91 -53.01 58.26
N GLU A 375 42.72 -52.57 57.31
CA GLU A 375 43.93 -53.29 56.89
C GLU A 375 44.90 -53.50 58.06
N ALA A 376 45.10 -52.48 58.90
CA ALA A 376 45.95 -52.59 60.09
C ALA A 376 45.40 -53.60 61.11
N GLN A 377 44.07 -53.63 61.31
CA GLN A 377 43.40 -54.63 62.15
C GLN A 377 43.57 -56.04 61.60
N VAL A 378 43.35 -56.26 60.30
CA VAL A 378 43.57 -57.55 59.64
C VAL A 378 45.03 -57.99 59.75
N ARG A 379 45.99 -57.09 59.49
CA ARG A 379 47.42 -57.37 59.67
C ARG A 379 47.79 -57.71 61.11
N LYS A 380 47.11 -57.14 62.10
CA LYS A 380 47.30 -57.49 63.51
C LYS A 380 46.77 -58.90 63.78
N LEU A 381 45.54 -59.22 63.37
CA LEU A 381 44.96 -60.56 63.51
C LEU A 381 45.82 -61.64 62.82
N LEU A 382 46.35 -61.35 61.63
CA LEU A 382 47.26 -62.27 60.93
C LEU A 382 48.58 -62.48 61.68
N ARG A 383 49.12 -61.44 62.33
CA ARG A 383 50.31 -61.57 63.19
C ARG A 383 50.01 -62.41 64.42
N ASP A 384 48.88 -62.16 65.08
CA ASP A 384 48.45 -62.91 66.28
C ASP A 384 48.20 -64.39 65.93
N LEU A 385 47.57 -64.68 64.79
CA LEU A 385 47.40 -66.04 64.27
C LEU A 385 48.74 -66.72 63.93
N ALA A 386 49.69 -65.97 63.35
CA ALA A 386 51.02 -66.50 63.05
C ALA A 386 51.80 -66.83 64.33
N THR A 387 51.70 -65.99 65.36
CA THR A 387 52.30 -66.28 66.68
C THR A 387 51.65 -67.48 67.36
N ASP A 388 50.32 -67.61 67.27
CA ASP A 388 49.59 -68.77 67.78
C ASP A 388 49.95 -70.06 67.05
N ALA A 389 50.05 -70.01 65.71
CA ALA A 389 50.47 -71.15 64.90
C ALA A 389 51.90 -71.56 65.24
N LYS A 390 52.82 -70.60 65.39
CA LYS A 390 54.19 -70.85 65.82
C LYS A 390 54.23 -71.52 67.19
N ALA A 391 53.47 -71.01 68.17
CA ALA A 391 53.39 -71.61 69.49
C ALA A 391 52.79 -73.03 69.47
N ARG A 392 51.82 -73.31 68.59
CA ARG A 392 51.28 -74.67 68.41
C ARG A 392 52.32 -75.63 67.81
N VAL A 393 53.06 -75.18 66.81
CA VAL A 393 54.15 -75.97 66.21
C VAL A 393 55.25 -76.22 67.23
N GLU A 394 55.64 -75.22 68.00
CA GLU A 394 56.65 -75.34 69.07
C GLU A 394 56.22 -76.37 70.13
N ARG A 395 54.96 -76.32 70.60
CA ARG A 395 54.41 -77.36 71.48
C ARG A 395 54.34 -78.75 70.84
N GLN A 396 54.11 -78.85 69.54
CA GLN A 396 54.13 -80.13 68.82
C GLN A 396 55.57 -80.66 68.68
N MET A 397 56.54 -79.78 68.44
CA MET A 397 57.96 -80.11 68.40
C MET A 397 58.48 -80.53 69.77
N GLU A 398 58.11 -79.85 70.85
CA GLU A 398 58.43 -80.26 72.23
C GLU A 398 57.87 -81.65 72.54
N LYS A 399 56.59 -81.91 72.21
CA LYS A 399 56.00 -83.25 72.38
C LYS A 399 56.69 -84.31 71.51
N ALA A 400 57.10 -83.95 70.30
CA ALA A 400 57.85 -84.86 69.43
C ALA A 400 59.24 -85.16 70.01
N ALA A 401 59.93 -84.15 70.55
CA ALA A 401 61.22 -84.31 71.22
C ALA A 401 61.09 -85.16 72.49
N GLU A 402 60.05 -84.95 73.31
CA GLU A 402 59.76 -85.81 74.47
C GLU A 402 59.53 -87.27 74.06
N LEU A 403 58.79 -87.51 72.98
CA LEU A 403 58.57 -88.86 72.43
C LEU A 403 59.86 -89.47 71.87
N GLU A 404 60.71 -88.68 71.21
CA GLU A 404 62.03 -89.12 70.74
C GLU A 404 62.95 -89.45 71.92
N ASP A 405 62.97 -88.64 72.98
CA ASP A 405 63.71 -88.89 74.21
C ASP A 405 63.19 -90.14 74.94
N GLU A 406 61.88 -90.36 74.96
CA GLU A 406 61.29 -91.61 75.46
C GLU A 406 61.68 -92.82 74.59
N GLN A 407 61.72 -92.67 73.27
CA GLN A 407 62.21 -93.72 72.37
C GLN A 407 63.71 -93.97 72.57
N LEU A 408 64.51 -92.95 72.80
CA LEU A 408 65.93 -93.05 73.14
C LEU A 408 66.13 -93.73 74.51
N ARG A 409 65.27 -93.47 75.49
CA ARG A 409 65.26 -94.20 76.75
C ARG A 409 64.88 -95.66 76.56
N ARG A 410 63.81 -95.96 75.83
CA ARG A 410 63.39 -97.35 75.57
C ARG A 410 64.40 -98.11 74.73
N THR A 411 65.03 -97.47 73.75
CA THR A 411 66.09 -98.10 72.95
C THR A 411 67.37 -98.28 73.76
N SER A 412 67.75 -97.32 74.61
CA SER A 412 68.91 -97.47 75.50
C SER A 412 68.66 -98.57 76.55
N GLU A 413 67.47 -98.64 77.16
CA GLU A 413 67.02 -99.75 78.01
C GLU A 413 66.99 -101.09 77.26
N ALA A 414 66.50 -101.11 76.01
CA ALA A 414 66.51 -102.31 75.18
C ALA A 414 67.93 -102.75 74.82
N THR A 415 68.86 -101.81 74.53
CA THR A 415 70.27 -102.13 74.31
C THR A 415 70.97 -102.58 75.59
N LEU A 416 70.59 -102.06 76.75
CA LEU A 416 71.10 -102.51 78.06
C LEU A 416 70.58 -103.91 78.41
N ALA A 417 69.32 -104.20 78.09
CA ALA A 417 68.74 -105.54 78.22
C ALA A 417 69.36 -106.53 77.22
N LEU A 418 69.67 -106.10 75.99
CA LEU A 418 70.38 -106.91 75.01
C LEU A 418 71.84 -107.18 75.45
N ALA A 419 72.51 -106.20 76.05
CA ALA A 419 73.84 -106.34 76.62
C ALA A 419 73.88 -107.25 77.86
N GLN A 420 72.77 -107.44 78.57
CA GLN A 420 72.66 -108.42 79.66
C GLN A 420 72.34 -109.85 79.19
N VAL A 421 71.70 -110.01 78.04
CA VAL A 421 71.36 -111.34 77.48
C VAL A 421 72.50 -111.92 76.65
N ILE A 422 73.34 -111.07 76.06
CA ILE A 422 74.50 -111.49 75.28
C ILE A 422 75.73 -111.13 76.11
N GLY A 423 76.16 -112.04 76.98
CA GLY A 423 77.43 -111.93 77.71
C GLY A 423 78.59 -111.85 76.74
N VAL A 424 78.99 -110.63 76.38
CA VAL A 424 80.13 -110.35 75.52
C VAL A 424 81.04 -109.40 76.26
N GLU A 425 82.03 -110.01 76.87
CA GLU A 425 83.26 -109.43 77.35
C GLU A 425 84.03 -108.78 76.19
N ASP A 426 84.69 -107.67 76.50
CA ASP A 426 85.90 -107.11 75.87
C ASP A 426 86.00 -107.12 74.33
N TRP A 427 85.64 -105.98 73.72
CA TRP A 427 86.19 -105.55 72.43
C TRP A 427 86.76 -104.13 72.55
N GLU A 428 87.69 -103.96 73.48
CA GLU A 428 88.72 -102.92 73.40
C GLU A 428 89.72 -103.31 72.30
N GLY A 429 89.72 -102.55 71.21
CA GLY A 429 90.89 -102.46 70.33
C GLY A 429 90.67 -102.94 68.90
N ILE A 430 91.30 -102.17 67.99
CA ILE A 430 91.48 -102.42 66.55
C ILE A 430 90.33 -101.89 65.68
N TYR A 431 90.35 -100.57 65.40
CA TYR A 431 90.46 -100.03 64.04
C TYR A 431 90.83 -98.54 64.14
N LYS A 432 92.12 -98.30 64.41
CA LYS A 432 92.78 -97.04 64.06
C LYS A 432 93.18 -97.11 62.60
N ASP A 433 92.87 -96.02 61.91
CA ASP A 433 93.52 -95.51 60.71
C ASP A 433 93.21 -96.10 59.33
N ARG A 434 92.99 -95.14 58.41
CA ARG A 434 93.04 -95.17 56.93
C ARG A 434 91.75 -95.53 56.21
N PHE A 435 90.89 -94.52 56.01
CA PHE A 435 90.59 -93.92 54.69
C PHE A 435 90.04 -92.50 54.96
N MET A 436 90.88 -91.49 54.77
CA MET A 436 90.80 -90.54 53.64
C MET A 436 89.71 -89.46 53.79
N THR A 437 90.16 -88.30 54.26
CA THR A 437 89.67 -86.92 54.04
C THR A 437 89.54 -86.58 52.53
N PRO A 438 89.33 -85.30 52.11
CA PRO A 438 88.27 -84.31 52.39
C PRO A 438 87.67 -83.73 51.09
N LEU A 439 86.39 -83.31 51.02
CA LEU A 439 85.84 -82.54 49.88
C LEU A 439 84.74 -81.59 50.42
N VAL A 440 84.98 -80.29 50.63
CA VAL A 440 85.15 -79.18 49.66
C VAL A 440 83.81 -78.72 49.05
N SER A 441 83.44 -77.50 49.48
CA SER A 441 82.71 -76.43 48.78
C SER A 441 81.83 -76.73 47.56
N GLU A 442 80.57 -76.30 47.61
CA GLU A 442 79.90 -75.43 46.61
C GLU A 442 78.38 -75.40 46.86
N VAL A 443 77.85 -74.34 47.49
CA VAL A 443 76.67 -73.57 47.01
C VAL A 443 76.71 -72.17 47.66
N GLN A 444 77.72 -71.38 47.31
CA GLN A 444 77.57 -69.92 47.24
C GLN A 444 77.65 -69.56 45.76
N LYS A 445 76.50 -69.26 45.13
CA LYS A 445 76.28 -68.38 43.95
C LYS A 445 74.93 -68.68 43.29
N VAL A 446 73.88 -67.99 43.76
CA VAL A 446 72.81 -67.49 42.89
C VAL A 446 72.53 -66.05 43.29
N GLU A 447 73.55 -65.21 43.16
CA GLU A 447 73.35 -63.79 42.87
C GLU A 447 73.90 -63.52 41.46
N LYS A 448 73.08 -62.84 40.65
CA LYS A 448 73.39 -62.15 39.39
C LYS A 448 73.58 -63.04 38.14
N GLY A 449 72.56 -63.05 37.27
CA GLY A 449 72.72 -63.62 35.93
C GLY A 449 71.52 -63.68 34.99
N MET A 450 70.50 -62.80 35.08
CA MET A 450 69.59 -62.56 33.95
C MET A 450 69.31 -61.06 33.77
N ALA A 451 70.34 -60.37 33.30
CA ALA A 451 70.15 -59.26 32.37
C ALA A 451 70.36 -59.83 30.96
N ILE A 452 69.33 -59.86 30.12
CA ILE A 452 69.37 -59.70 28.64
C ILE A 452 67.92 -59.48 28.20
N GLY A 453 67.65 -58.29 27.69
CA GLY A 453 66.35 -57.87 27.17
C GLY A 453 66.33 -56.40 26.74
N LYS A 454 67.46 -55.93 26.19
CA LYS A 454 67.55 -54.64 25.50
C LYS A 454 66.82 -54.74 24.16
N GLY A 455 65.90 -53.82 23.92
CA GLY A 455 65.31 -53.48 22.62
C GLY A 455 64.15 -52.53 22.86
N GLY A 456 64.28 -51.20 22.84
CA GLY A 456 64.98 -50.43 21.82
C GLY A 456 64.03 -50.15 20.67
N LYS A 457 63.18 -49.12 20.78
CA LYS A 457 62.74 -48.31 19.63
C LYS A 457 62.36 -46.90 20.07
N LYS A 458 63.34 -46.01 19.86
CA LYS A 458 63.16 -44.57 19.70
C LYS A 458 62.35 -44.31 18.43
N LEU A 459 61.36 -43.43 18.52
CA LEU A 459 60.78 -42.60 17.46
C LEU A 459 59.92 -41.57 18.20
N GLY A 460 60.03 -40.26 18.06
CA GLY A 460 60.89 -39.40 17.28
C GLY A 460 60.48 -37.98 17.65
N LYS A 461 61.45 -37.15 18.03
CA LYS A 461 61.26 -35.69 18.09
C LYS A 461 61.14 -35.14 16.67
N LYS A 462 60.16 -34.27 16.42
CA LYS A 462 60.22 -32.99 15.65
C LYS A 462 58.78 -32.51 15.46
N LYS A 463 58.33 -31.39 16.04
CA LYS A 463 58.69 -29.96 15.80
C LYS A 463 58.23 -29.49 14.42
N ARG A 464 57.52 -28.34 14.43
CA ARG A 464 56.88 -27.56 13.32
C ARG A 464 55.38 -27.83 13.21
N GLU A 465 54.48 -26.87 13.05
CA GLU A 465 54.49 -25.43 12.74
C GLU A 465 53.09 -24.91 13.14
N ALA A 466 53.00 -23.78 13.85
CA ALA A 466 52.56 -22.50 13.27
C ALA A 466 51.31 -22.57 12.36
N GLY A 467 50.22 -21.95 12.84
CA GLY A 467 49.24 -21.28 11.96
C GLY A 467 47.98 -22.05 11.61
N ARG A 468 46.90 -21.81 12.38
CA ARG A 468 45.52 -21.59 11.89
C ARG A 468 44.62 -21.27 13.10
N THR A 469 44.46 -19.99 13.39
CA THR A 469 43.22 -19.23 13.08
C THR A 469 42.01 -19.67 13.88
N THR A 470 41.71 -18.90 14.93
CA THR A 470 40.47 -18.12 15.03
C THR A 470 39.22 -18.77 14.43
N ARG A 471 38.50 -19.59 15.19
CA ARG A 471 37.03 -19.74 15.10
C ARG A 471 36.52 -20.73 16.14
N MET A 472 36.23 -20.24 17.35
CA MET A 472 35.20 -20.80 18.24
C MET A 472 34.78 -19.71 19.23
N ARG A 473 34.45 -18.55 18.66
CA ARG A 473 33.66 -17.49 19.28
C ARG A 473 32.70 -17.05 18.19
N GLN A 474 31.46 -17.56 18.23
CA GLN A 474 30.25 -17.19 17.47
C GLN A 474 29.42 -18.43 17.09
N LEU A 475 28.69 -18.98 18.06
CA LEU A 475 27.39 -19.63 17.84
C LEU A 475 26.43 -19.19 18.95
N ARG A 476 26.24 -17.86 19.07
CA ARG A 476 25.14 -17.22 19.79
C ARG A 476 24.76 -15.92 19.08
N ALA A 477 24.34 -16.06 17.82
CA ALA A 477 23.76 -14.98 17.02
C ALA A 477 22.97 -15.58 15.84
N ALA A 478 21.93 -16.37 16.14
CA ALA A 478 21.00 -16.85 15.13
C ALA A 478 19.62 -17.20 15.71
N TYR A 479 19.06 -16.34 16.56
CA TYR A 479 17.62 -16.23 16.79
C TYR A 479 17.30 -14.75 17.05
N GLY A 480 17.46 -13.96 16.00
CA GLY A 480 16.93 -12.60 15.86
C GLY A 480 15.98 -12.60 14.68
N GLY A 481 14.87 -13.32 14.83
CA GLY A 481 13.73 -13.28 13.92
C GLY A 481 12.91 -12.04 14.22
N ARG A 482 12.65 -11.26 13.16
CA ARG A 482 11.84 -10.05 13.15
C ARG A 482 10.42 -10.33 13.66
N VAL A 483 9.99 -9.52 14.63
CA VAL A 483 8.65 -8.91 14.67
C VAL A 483 8.88 -7.43 14.96
#